data_AF-E6K2H5-F1
#
_entry.id   AF-E6K2H5-F1
#
_cell.length_a   1.000
_cell.length_b   1.000
_cell.length_c   1.000
_cell.angle_alpha   90.00
_cell.angle_beta   90.00
_cell.angle_gamma   90.00
#
_symmetry.space_group_name_H-M   'P 1'
#
loop_
_entity.id
_entity.type
_entity.pdbx_description
1 polymer ?
#
loop_
_entity_poly.entity_id
_entity_poly.type
_entity_poly.pdbx_seq_one_letter_code
_entity_poly.pdbx_strand_id
1 'polypeptide(L)'
;MNTTTIVWICLAVLLALVVAGLIVLAVKRSGKGKRQTPPAVSAAPAPAPAGGEEGPSHEEEAASAEKEKAEGEAVAPAAATETPEAPQSRLVRLRAKLARSSNPFGKALFSILSQDNLNESDWEDVEDTLLLVDVGAEASERLVSQLRTDARVQGSKDPQAVHDMLRAKLLDLVDPGMDRSLAAERPESVGKTSAIIMVGVNGSGKTTTSGKLARLFVAEGKSVVLGAADTFRAAAADQLETWGSRVGVPVVRSDKEGADPASVAFEAAQKAQEAKADVLIIDTAGRLQNKANLMDELGKIRRVTEKTLPVDEVLLVLDATTGQNGMEQARVFAEAIGITGVVLTKLDGSARGGIVISVQQALGVPVKLVGLGEGPDDLAPFDPESFVDGIIGDED
;
A
#
# COMPACT_ATOMS: atom_id res chain seq x y z
N MET A 1 19.96 -58.32 -22.40
CA MET A 1 21.14 -57.48 -22.11
C MET A 1 21.72 -57.99 -20.79
N ASN A 2 22.98 -58.45 -20.78
CA ASN A 2 23.52 -59.12 -19.59
C ASN A 2 23.61 -58.12 -18.42
N THR A 3 23.32 -58.57 -17.21
CA THR A 3 23.36 -57.76 -15.98
C THR A 3 24.70 -57.08 -15.79
N THR A 4 25.80 -57.72 -16.19
CA THR A 4 27.14 -57.13 -16.22
C THR A 4 27.25 -55.93 -17.16
N THR A 5 26.63 -55.97 -18.34
CA THR A 5 26.62 -54.86 -19.30
C THR A 5 25.84 -53.66 -18.76
N ILE A 6 24.72 -53.90 -18.07
CA ILE A 6 23.92 -52.83 -17.45
C ILE A 6 24.71 -52.15 -16.32
N VAL A 7 25.41 -52.92 -15.49
CA VAL A 7 26.27 -52.39 -14.41
C VAL A 7 27.39 -51.50 -14.97
N TRP A 8 28.04 -51.91 -16.07
CA TRP A 8 29.07 -51.10 -16.71
C TRP A 8 28.53 -49.81 -17.34
N ILE A 9 27.33 -49.84 -17.92
CA ILE A 9 26.67 -48.62 -18.44
C ILE A 9 26.33 -47.67 -17.30
N CYS A 10 25.76 -48.17 -16.20
CA CYS A 10 25.46 -47.33 -15.03
C CYS A 10 26.72 -46.72 -14.42
N LEU A 11 27.82 -47.47 -14.31
CA LEU A 11 29.12 -46.96 -13.85
C LEU A 11 29.69 -45.90 -14.79
N ALA A 12 29.58 -46.08 -16.11
CA ALA A 12 30.04 -45.09 -17.08
C ALA A 12 29.24 -43.78 -17.01
N VAL A 13 27.92 -43.87 -16.84
CA VAL A 13 27.04 -42.69 -16.67
C VAL A 13 27.35 -41.97 -15.35
N LEU A 14 27.55 -42.72 -14.26
CA LEU A 14 27.91 -42.15 -12.96
C LEU A 14 29.26 -41.41 -13.03
N LEU A 15 30.25 -42.02 -13.70
CA LEU A 15 31.57 -41.40 -13.90
C LEU A 15 31.47 -40.13 -14.75
N ALA A 16 30.66 -40.13 -15.81
CA ALA A 16 30.43 -38.95 -16.64
C ALA A 16 29.78 -37.80 -15.86
N LEU A 17 28.81 -38.10 -14.99
CA LEU A 17 28.16 -37.10 -14.12
C LEU A 17 29.14 -36.53 -13.09
N VAL A 18 30.01 -37.36 -12.50
CA VAL A 18 31.05 -36.90 -11.57
C VAL A 18 32.07 -36.01 -12.27
N VAL A 19 32.53 -36.38 -13.48
CA VAL A 19 33.45 -35.56 -14.27
C VAL A 19 32.82 -34.24 -14.68
N ALA A 20 31.56 -34.24 -15.13
CA ALA A 20 30.82 -33.01 -15.45
C ALA A 20 30.66 -32.11 -14.22
N GLY A 21 30.34 -32.69 -13.06
CA GLY A 21 30.26 -31.97 -11.77
C GLY A 21 31.60 -31.34 -11.37
N LEU A 22 32.71 -32.07 -11.55
CA LEU A 22 34.06 -31.57 -11.27
C LEU A 22 34.48 -30.44 -12.23
N ILE A 23 34.11 -30.52 -13.51
CA ILE A 23 34.36 -29.46 -14.50
C ILE A 23 33.58 -28.19 -14.13
N VAL A 24 32.30 -28.31 -13.78
CA VAL A 24 31.48 -27.17 -13.33
C VAL A 24 32.05 -26.54 -12.06
N LEU A 25 32.52 -27.35 -11.11
CA LEU A 25 33.19 -26.87 -9.90
C LEU A 25 34.53 -26.18 -10.18
N ALA A 26 35.32 -26.68 -11.14
CA ALA A 26 36.57 -26.07 -11.55
C ALA A 26 36.35 -24.72 -12.25
N VAL A 27 35.34 -24.62 -13.13
CA VAL A 27 34.96 -23.37 -13.79
C VAL A 27 34.43 -22.35 -12.76
N LYS A 28 33.62 -22.80 -11.79
CA LYS A 28 33.08 -21.93 -10.72
C LYS A 28 34.14 -21.47 -9.72
N ARG A 29 35.22 -22.25 -9.51
CA ARG A 29 36.39 -21.86 -8.71
C ARG A 29 37.34 -20.92 -9.46
N SER A 30 37.45 -21.03 -10.78
CA SER A 30 38.29 -20.14 -11.60
C SER A 30 37.70 -18.72 -11.77
N GLY A 31 36.38 -18.55 -11.56
CA GLY A 31 35.69 -17.26 -11.62
C GLY A 31 35.78 -16.38 -10.35
N LYS A 32 36.47 -16.79 -9.29
CA LYS A 32 36.56 -16.05 -8.02
C LYS A 32 38.00 -15.66 -7.71
N GLY A 33 38.55 -14.75 -8.50
CA GLY A 33 39.93 -14.28 -8.34
C GLY A 33 40.36 -13.20 -9.33
N LYS A 34 39.64 -12.07 -9.39
CA LYS A 34 40.20 -10.79 -9.87
C LYS A 34 39.42 -9.63 -9.26
N ARG A 35 39.94 -9.12 -8.15
CA ARG A 35 39.56 -7.86 -7.53
C ARG A 35 40.24 -6.77 -8.36
N GLN A 36 39.49 -6.05 -9.20
CA GLN A 36 39.96 -4.84 -9.84
C GLN A 36 39.93 -3.71 -8.80
N THR A 37 41.09 -3.13 -8.51
CA THR A 37 41.22 -1.79 -7.93
C THR A 37 40.94 -0.74 -9.01
N PRO A 38 40.25 0.38 -8.71
CA PRO A 38 40.13 1.49 -9.65
C PRO A 38 41.50 2.19 -9.86
N PRO A 39 41.76 2.78 -11.04
CA PRO A 39 43.03 3.46 -11.30
C PRO A 39 43.10 4.81 -10.57
N ALA A 40 44.23 5.03 -9.90
CA ALA A 40 44.65 6.32 -9.39
C ALA A 40 45.06 7.23 -10.56
N VAL A 41 44.52 8.46 -10.58
CA VAL A 41 44.95 9.50 -11.52
C VAL A 41 46.31 10.05 -11.07
N SER A 42 47.20 10.13 -12.05
CA SER A 42 48.58 10.61 -11.99
C SER A 42 48.70 12.01 -11.35
N ALA A 43 49.62 12.14 -10.40
CA ALA A 43 50.14 13.40 -9.89
C ALA A 43 51.65 13.47 -10.14
N ALA A 44 52.10 14.54 -10.77
CA ALA A 44 53.49 14.99 -10.84
C ALA A 44 53.48 16.53 -11.04
N PRO A 45 54.57 17.26 -10.73
CA PRO A 45 54.75 17.93 -9.44
C PRO A 45 54.78 19.48 -9.55
N ALA A 46 54.79 20.14 -8.40
CA ALA A 46 54.88 21.59 -8.22
C ALA A 46 56.17 22.22 -8.80
N PRO A 47 56.15 23.55 -8.98
CA PRO A 47 57.04 24.37 -8.16
C PRO A 47 56.37 25.62 -7.54
N ALA A 48 56.99 26.14 -6.48
CA ALA A 48 56.76 27.43 -5.84
C ALA A 48 58.05 28.29 -5.99
N PRO A 49 58.18 29.51 -5.44
CA PRO A 49 57.27 30.67 -5.31
C PRO A 49 57.94 32.00 -5.81
N ALA A 50 57.26 33.14 -5.57
CA ALA A 50 57.79 34.53 -5.45
C ALA A 50 57.98 35.40 -6.72
N GLY A 51 57.65 36.69 -6.56
CA GLY A 51 58.07 37.80 -7.44
C GLY A 51 56.93 38.77 -7.76
N GLY A 52 56.99 39.97 -7.18
CA GLY A 52 56.02 41.05 -7.38
C GLY A 52 56.36 42.00 -8.54
N GLU A 53 55.74 43.19 -8.42
CA GLU A 53 55.98 44.47 -9.09
C GLU A 53 55.02 44.93 -10.21
N GLU A 54 54.31 46.01 -9.85
CA GLU A 54 54.05 47.26 -10.59
C GLU A 54 52.97 47.33 -11.69
N GLY A 55 51.79 47.85 -11.27
CA GLY A 55 51.10 49.07 -11.75
C GLY A 55 50.73 49.29 -13.24
N PRO A 56 49.84 50.26 -13.57
CA PRO A 56 49.29 51.31 -12.71
C PRO A 56 47.74 51.48 -12.71
N SER A 57 47.28 52.06 -11.61
CA SER A 57 46.16 53.01 -11.39
C SER A 57 44.98 53.12 -12.36
N HIS A 58 43.76 53.00 -11.82
CA HIS A 58 42.85 54.15 -11.72
C HIS A 58 41.94 54.05 -10.48
N GLU A 59 41.95 55.13 -9.71
CA GLU A 59 41.09 55.46 -8.56
C GLU A 59 39.67 55.87 -9.00
N GLU A 60 38.68 55.56 -8.15
CA GLU A 60 37.59 56.42 -7.63
C GLU A 60 36.50 55.48 -7.08
N GLU A 61 36.49 55.19 -5.78
CA GLU A 61 35.93 55.99 -4.67
C GLU A 61 34.40 55.84 -4.49
N ALA A 62 34.09 55.08 -3.44
CA ALA A 62 32.97 55.14 -2.49
C ALA A 62 31.70 55.95 -2.82
N ALA A 63 30.54 55.33 -2.51
CA ALA A 63 29.65 55.90 -1.49
C ALA A 63 28.68 54.85 -0.94
N SER A 64 28.68 54.80 0.39
CA SER A 64 27.76 54.12 1.30
C SER A 64 26.32 54.62 1.18
N ALA A 65 25.36 53.75 1.47
CA ALA A 65 24.09 54.15 2.08
C ALA A 65 23.50 52.99 2.89
N GLU A 66 23.95 52.92 4.13
CA GLU A 66 23.27 52.34 5.27
C GLU A 66 21.84 52.92 5.39
N LYS A 67 20.84 52.05 5.54
CA LYS A 67 19.49 52.45 5.93
C LYS A 67 18.91 51.45 6.92
N GLU A 68 19.14 51.77 8.18
CA GLU A 68 18.39 51.28 9.33
C GLU A 68 16.90 51.64 9.15
N LYS A 69 16.02 50.64 9.22
CA LYS A 69 14.61 50.88 9.53
C LYS A 69 14.07 49.75 10.39
N ALA A 70 13.60 50.18 11.56
CA ALA A 70 13.02 49.44 12.64
C ALA A 70 11.75 48.65 12.27
N GLU A 71 11.53 47.62 13.09
CA GLU A 71 10.26 47.05 13.56
C GLU A 71 9.14 46.78 12.56
N GLY A 72 8.91 45.48 12.43
CA GLY A 72 7.73 44.87 11.83
C GLY A 72 7.98 43.38 11.83
N GLU A 73 7.91 42.75 13.00
CA GLU A 73 7.79 41.30 13.11
C GLU A 73 6.50 40.92 12.38
N ALA A 74 6.64 40.65 11.09
CA ALA A 74 5.57 40.14 10.25
C ALA A 74 5.30 38.74 10.75
N VAL A 75 4.30 38.63 11.64
CA VAL A 75 3.63 37.38 11.94
C VAL A 75 3.21 36.80 10.60
N ALA A 76 3.94 35.78 10.14
CA ALA A 76 3.54 35.00 8.99
C ALA A 76 2.08 34.58 9.23
N PRO A 77 1.17 34.77 8.25
CA PRO A 77 -0.21 34.38 8.44
C PRO A 77 -0.22 32.90 8.79
N ALA A 78 -0.75 32.55 9.97
CA ALA A 78 -1.00 31.18 10.35
C ALA A 78 -1.70 30.52 9.15
N ALA A 79 -1.06 29.50 8.56
CA ALA A 79 -1.59 28.81 7.41
C ALA A 79 -3.04 28.42 7.73
N ALA A 80 -4.00 28.97 6.99
CA ALA A 80 -5.40 28.72 7.22
C ALA A 80 -5.62 27.21 7.12
N THR A 81 -6.08 26.60 8.21
CA THR A 81 -6.39 25.18 8.24
C THR A 81 -7.50 24.91 7.22
N GLU A 82 -7.26 23.98 6.32
CA GLU A 82 -8.24 23.49 5.36
C GLU A 82 -9.36 22.78 6.12
N THR A 83 -10.61 23.07 5.77
CA THR A 83 -11.75 22.31 6.26
C THR A 83 -11.95 21.08 5.37
N PRO A 84 -11.85 19.85 5.89
CA PRO A 84 -12.12 18.66 5.11
C PRO A 84 -13.57 18.62 4.59
N GLU A 85 -13.78 17.97 3.44
CA GLU A 85 -15.14 17.73 2.95
C GLU A 85 -15.95 16.90 3.96
N ALA A 86 -17.20 17.30 4.21
CA ALA A 86 -18.11 16.60 5.11
C ALA A 86 -18.33 15.12 4.70
N PRO A 87 -18.47 14.18 5.66
CA PRO A 87 -18.58 12.76 5.36
C PRO A 87 -19.72 12.40 4.38
N GLN A 88 -20.89 13.02 4.50
CA GLN A 88 -22.05 12.71 3.65
C GLN A 88 -21.84 13.14 2.20
N SER A 89 -21.37 14.38 1.97
CA SER A 89 -21.10 14.86 0.61
C SER A 89 -19.96 14.08 -0.04
N ARG A 90 -18.95 13.74 0.75
CA ARG A 90 -17.83 12.89 0.35
C ARG A 90 -18.32 11.53 -0.14
N LEU A 91 -19.14 10.83 0.64
CA LEU A 91 -19.69 9.52 0.24
C LEU A 91 -20.50 9.59 -1.05
N VAL A 92 -21.35 10.60 -1.22
CA VAL A 92 -22.12 10.79 -2.46
C VAL A 92 -21.20 10.98 -3.67
N ARG A 93 -20.21 11.86 -3.55
CA ARG A 93 -19.23 12.14 -4.62
C ARG A 93 -18.40 10.91 -4.97
N LEU A 94 -18.00 10.13 -3.97
CA LEU A 94 -17.17 8.94 -4.13
C LEU A 94 -17.94 7.74 -4.69
N ARG A 95 -19.19 7.53 -4.28
CA ARG A 95 -20.11 6.57 -4.93
C ARG A 95 -20.29 6.89 -6.41
N ALA A 96 -20.50 8.16 -6.75
CA ALA A 96 -20.61 8.58 -8.14
C ALA A 96 -19.31 8.38 -8.94
N LYS A 97 -18.13 8.35 -8.29
CA LYS A 97 -16.86 8.00 -8.96
C LYS A 97 -16.74 6.50 -9.20
N LEU A 98 -17.11 5.68 -8.22
CA LEU A 98 -17.16 4.22 -8.35
C LEU A 98 -18.13 3.77 -9.44
N ALA A 99 -19.34 4.33 -9.48
CA ALA A 99 -20.33 4.01 -10.53
C ALA A 99 -19.85 4.40 -11.95
N ARG A 100 -19.11 5.51 -12.07
CA ARG A 100 -18.52 5.93 -13.35
C ARG A 100 -17.29 5.13 -13.77
N SER A 101 -16.68 4.40 -12.83
CA SER A 101 -15.69 3.37 -13.13
C SER A 101 -16.44 2.14 -13.66
N SER A 102 -17.09 2.28 -14.81
CA SER A 102 -17.77 1.18 -15.50
C SER A 102 -16.75 0.10 -15.80
N ASN A 103 -16.80 -1.00 -15.07
CA ASN A 103 -15.87 -2.10 -15.27
C ASN A 103 -16.33 -2.92 -16.49
N PRO A 104 -15.55 -3.00 -17.58
CA PRO A 104 -15.90 -3.83 -18.75
C PRO A 104 -16.14 -5.31 -18.40
N PHE A 105 -15.63 -5.73 -17.25
CA PHE A 105 -15.83 -7.04 -16.65
C PHE A 105 -17.29 -7.46 -16.45
N GLY A 106 -18.10 -6.63 -15.79
CA GLY A 106 -19.50 -6.98 -15.49
C GLY A 106 -20.31 -7.22 -16.75
N LYS A 107 -20.11 -6.32 -17.72
CA LYS A 107 -20.70 -6.43 -19.07
C LYS A 107 -20.24 -7.67 -19.82
N ALA A 108 -18.96 -8.04 -19.73
CA ALA A 108 -18.43 -9.25 -20.35
C ALA A 108 -19.06 -10.52 -19.75
N LEU A 109 -19.09 -10.62 -18.42
CA LEU A 109 -19.72 -11.75 -17.72
C LEU A 109 -21.20 -11.85 -18.04
N PHE A 110 -21.92 -10.73 -17.97
CA PHE A 110 -23.34 -10.69 -18.29
C PHE A 110 -23.61 -11.10 -19.74
N SER A 111 -22.80 -10.64 -20.69
CA SER A 111 -22.93 -10.99 -22.10
C SER A 111 -22.69 -12.47 -22.38
N ILE A 112 -21.83 -13.15 -21.62
CA ILE A 112 -21.62 -14.59 -21.75
C ILE A 112 -22.80 -15.32 -21.08
N LEU A 113 -23.11 -14.98 -19.84
CA LEU A 113 -24.14 -15.66 -19.04
C LEU A 113 -25.57 -15.50 -19.59
N SER A 114 -25.82 -14.48 -20.42
CA SER A 114 -27.12 -14.25 -21.07
C SER A 114 -27.31 -15.06 -22.36
N GLN A 115 -26.31 -15.83 -22.80
CA GLN A 115 -26.43 -16.65 -24.02
C GLN A 115 -27.25 -17.92 -23.78
N ASP A 116 -27.97 -18.33 -24.83
CA ASP A 116 -28.71 -19.59 -24.82
C ASP A 116 -27.77 -20.80 -24.88
N ASN A 117 -28.05 -21.81 -24.05
CA ASN A 117 -27.35 -23.11 -24.04
C ASN A 117 -25.83 -23.00 -23.85
N LEU A 118 -25.40 -22.40 -22.73
CA LEU A 118 -23.99 -22.32 -22.34
C LEU A 118 -23.31 -23.68 -22.41
N ASN A 119 -22.31 -23.78 -23.28
CA ASN A 119 -21.46 -24.94 -23.46
C ASN A 119 -20.19 -24.83 -22.58
N GLU A 120 -19.28 -25.81 -22.64
CA GLU A 120 -18.10 -25.80 -21.77
C GLU A 120 -17.15 -24.61 -22.06
N SER A 121 -16.95 -24.22 -23.32
CA SER A 121 -16.08 -23.09 -23.65
C SER A 121 -16.64 -21.76 -23.12
N ASP A 122 -17.98 -21.62 -23.06
CA ASP A 122 -18.58 -20.40 -22.51
C ASP A 122 -18.28 -20.28 -20.99
N TRP A 123 -18.22 -21.40 -20.27
CA TRP A 123 -17.83 -21.41 -18.86
C TRP A 123 -16.33 -21.17 -18.66
N GLU A 124 -15.49 -21.67 -19.56
CA GLU A 124 -14.06 -21.35 -19.59
C GLU A 124 -13.85 -19.84 -19.82
N ASP A 125 -14.60 -19.22 -20.73
CA ASP A 125 -14.55 -17.77 -20.99
C ASP A 125 -14.97 -16.94 -19.76
N VAL A 126 -15.98 -17.41 -19.00
CA VAL A 126 -16.36 -16.79 -17.71
C VAL A 126 -15.21 -16.87 -16.71
N GLU A 127 -14.56 -18.04 -16.58
CA GLU A 127 -13.42 -18.21 -15.68
C GLU A 127 -12.24 -17.32 -16.08
N ASP A 128 -11.88 -17.29 -17.36
CA ASP A 128 -10.81 -16.47 -17.90
C ASP A 128 -11.07 -14.98 -17.66
N THR A 129 -12.33 -14.54 -17.79
CA THR A 129 -12.76 -13.18 -17.50
C THR A 129 -12.58 -12.83 -16.03
N LEU A 130 -12.89 -13.75 -15.11
CA LEU A 130 -12.67 -13.59 -13.67
C LEU A 130 -11.19 -13.52 -13.29
N LEU A 131 -10.36 -14.37 -13.91
CA LEU A 131 -8.92 -14.36 -13.73
C LEU A 131 -8.29 -13.06 -14.23
N LEU A 132 -8.73 -12.54 -15.37
CA LEU A 132 -8.21 -11.32 -15.99
C LEU A 132 -8.32 -10.09 -15.06
N VAL A 133 -9.35 -10.03 -14.22
CA VAL A 133 -9.59 -8.91 -13.29
C VAL A 133 -9.10 -9.17 -11.87
N ASP A 134 -8.24 -10.17 -11.68
CA ASP A 134 -7.62 -10.54 -10.41
C ASP A 134 -8.60 -11.05 -9.34
N VAL A 135 -9.72 -11.73 -9.70
CA VAL A 135 -10.55 -12.44 -8.71
C VAL A 135 -9.76 -13.58 -8.05
N GLY A 136 -8.84 -14.19 -8.79
CA GLY A 136 -7.99 -15.30 -8.34
C GLY A 136 -8.62 -16.66 -8.63
N ALA A 137 -7.77 -17.68 -8.82
CA ALA A 137 -8.19 -19.00 -9.32
C ALA A 137 -9.25 -19.67 -8.42
N GLU A 138 -9.00 -19.75 -7.11
CA GLU A 138 -9.91 -20.43 -6.19
C GLU A 138 -11.29 -19.76 -6.10
N ALA A 139 -11.33 -18.42 -6.12
CA ALA A 139 -12.59 -17.67 -6.13
C ALA A 139 -13.32 -17.82 -7.46
N SER A 140 -12.58 -17.82 -8.58
CA SER A 140 -13.14 -17.93 -9.92
C SER A 140 -13.76 -19.32 -10.14
N GLU A 141 -13.04 -20.39 -9.82
CA GLU A 141 -13.52 -21.78 -9.92
C GLU A 141 -14.79 -21.98 -9.10
N ARG A 142 -14.80 -21.47 -7.86
CA ARG A 142 -15.97 -21.53 -6.97
C ARG A 142 -17.17 -20.79 -7.55
N LEU A 143 -16.95 -19.58 -8.05
CA LEU A 143 -18.01 -18.76 -8.64
C LEU A 143 -18.60 -19.43 -9.88
N VAL A 144 -17.76 -19.90 -10.80
CA VAL A 144 -18.18 -20.61 -12.02
C VAL A 144 -18.98 -21.86 -11.67
N SER A 145 -18.52 -22.66 -10.71
CA SER A 145 -19.21 -23.87 -10.26
C SER A 145 -20.61 -23.56 -9.69
N GLN A 146 -20.72 -22.50 -8.89
CA GLN A 146 -22.00 -22.04 -8.34
C GLN A 146 -22.94 -21.52 -9.44
N LEU A 147 -22.45 -20.67 -10.34
CA LEU A 147 -23.23 -20.14 -11.46
C LEU A 147 -23.72 -21.27 -12.38
N ARG A 148 -22.87 -22.25 -12.69
CA ARG A 148 -23.23 -23.43 -13.49
C ARG A 148 -24.31 -24.28 -12.84
N THR A 149 -24.28 -24.41 -11.51
CA THR A 149 -25.29 -25.13 -10.74
C THR A 149 -26.63 -24.39 -10.80
N ASP A 150 -26.63 -23.08 -10.58
CA ASP A 150 -27.84 -22.27 -10.56
C ASP A 150 -28.47 -22.15 -11.95
N ALA A 151 -27.66 -21.99 -13.01
CA ALA A 151 -28.12 -21.97 -14.39
C ALA A 151 -28.85 -23.27 -14.79
N ARG A 152 -28.37 -24.44 -14.33
CA ARG A 152 -29.02 -25.74 -14.55
C ARG A 152 -30.35 -25.89 -13.82
N VAL A 153 -30.47 -25.30 -12.63
CA VAL A 153 -31.66 -25.42 -11.77
C VAL A 153 -32.74 -24.43 -12.19
N GLN A 154 -32.37 -23.18 -12.47
CA GLN A 154 -33.30 -22.10 -12.78
C GLN A 154 -33.71 -22.10 -14.26
N GLY A 155 -32.85 -22.60 -15.17
CA GLY A 155 -33.10 -22.55 -16.62
C GLY A 155 -33.43 -21.14 -17.11
N SER A 156 -32.94 -20.12 -16.39
CA SER A 156 -33.48 -18.76 -16.49
C SER A 156 -33.09 -18.13 -17.81
N LYS A 157 -34.10 -17.69 -18.55
CA LYS A 157 -34.00 -16.99 -19.85
C LYS A 157 -34.06 -15.48 -19.70
N ASP A 158 -34.23 -15.01 -18.47
CA ASP A 158 -34.48 -13.60 -18.17
C ASP A 158 -33.14 -12.91 -17.87
N PRO A 159 -32.70 -11.93 -18.68
CA PRO A 159 -31.48 -11.17 -18.43
C PRO A 159 -31.44 -10.58 -17.02
N GLN A 160 -32.57 -10.07 -16.51
CA GLN A 160 -32.62 -9.51 -15.15
C GLN A 160 -32.32 -10.58 -14.08
N ALA A 161 -32.84 -11.80 -14.26
CA ALA A 161 -32.57 -12.88 -13.32
C ALA A 161 -31.10 -13.34 -13.36
N VAL A 162 -30.45 -13.30 -14.53
CA VAL A 162 -29.01 -13.58 -14.68
C VAL A 162 -28.18 -12.50 -13.98
N HIS A 163 -28.55 -11.24 -14.18
CA HIS A 163 -27.93 -10.09 -13.49
C HIS A 163 -28.04 -10.23 -11.96
N ASP A 164 -29.24 -10.47 -11.44
CA ASP A 164 -29.49 -10.58 -10.00
C ASP A 164 -28.77 -11.78 -9.39
N MET A 165 -28.69 -12.90 -10.12
CA MET A 165 -27.90 -14.07 -9.72
C MET A 165 -26.41 -13.72 -9.61
N LEU A 166 -25.83 -13.09 -10.64
CA LEU A 166 -24.42 -12.70 -10.64
C LEU A 166 -24.12 -11.74 -9.49
N ARG A 167 -25.00 -10.75 -9.27
CA ARG A 167 -24.93 -9.81 -8.14
C ARG A 167 -24.92 -10.53 -6.80
N ALA A 168 -25.84 -11.46 -6.60
CA ALA A 168 -25.92 -12.23 -5.35
C ALA A 168 -24.64 -13.03 -5.09
N LYS A 169 -24.07 -13.67 -6.11
CA LYS A 169 -22.82 -14.44 -5.96
C LYS A 169 -21.60 -13.57 -5.71
N LEU A 170 -21.48 -12.43 -6.38
CA LEU A 170 -20.40 -11.49 -6.14
C LEU A 170 -20.48 -10.88 -4.74
N LEU A 171 -21.69 -10.59 -4.25
CA LEU A 171 -21.89 -10.16 -2.87
C LEU A 171 -21.46 -11.24 -1.88
N ASP A 172 -21.83 -12.50 -2.10
CA ASP A 172 -21.39 -13.63 -1.24
C ASP A 172 -19.86 -13.72 -1.15
N LEU A 173 -19.15 -13.50 -2.25
CA LEU A 173 -17.68 -13.49 -2.28
C LEU A 173 -17.06 -12.29 -1.56
N VAL A 174 -17.72 -11.11 -1.60
CA VAL A 174 -17.27 -9.90 -0.90
C VAL A 174 -17.62 -9.96 0.59
N ASP A 175 -18.58 -10.80 0.99
CA ASP A 175 -19.05 -10.99 2.36
C ASP A 175 -19.43 -9.66 3.06
N PRO A 176 -20.67 -9.17 2.90
CA PRO A 176 -21.16 -7.96 3.57
C PRO A 176 -21.19 -8.10 5.09
N GLY A 177 -21.13 -9.32 5.63
CA GLY A 177 -21.17 -9.60 7.07
C GLY A 177 -19.86 -9.30 7.80
N MET A 178 -18.74 -9.13 7.10
CA MET A 178 -17.47 -8.74 7.73
C MET A 178 -17.54 -7.34 8.36
N ASP A 179 -16.99 -7.20 9.56
CA ASP A 179 -16.90 -5.92 10.27
C ASP A 179 -15.91 -4.95 9.60
N ARG A 180 -16.45 -3.93 8.95
CA ARG A 180 -15.70 -2.88 8.25
C ARG A 180 -15.58 -1.58 9.04
N SER A 181 -16.01 -1.56 10.30
CA SER A 181 -15.85 -0.38 11.15
C SER A 181 -14.38 -0.07 11.36
N LEU A 182 -14.02 1.21 11.31
CA LEU A 182 -12.71 1.66 11.76
C LEU A 182 -12.74 1.74 13.28
N ALA A 183 -11.71 1.22 13.94
CA ALA A 183 -11.62 1.19 15.39
C ALA A 183 -11.23 2.57 15.93
N ALA A 184 -12.01 3.61 15.61
CA ALA A 184 -11.73 5.00 15.94
C ALA A 184 -12.55 5.51 17.15
N GLU A 185 -13.27 4.61 17.83
CA GLU A 185 -14.14 4.93 18.97
C GLU A 185 -13.94 3.87 20.06
N ARG A 186 -13.73 4.33 21.30
CA ARG A 186 -13.54 3.47 22.46
C ARG A 186 -14.36 3.95 23.65
N PRO A 187 -14.90 3.05 24.47
CA PRO A 187 -15.47 3.42 25.76
C PRO A 187 -14.41 4.08 26.65
N GLU A 188 -14.75 5.17 27.34
CA GLU A 188 -13.82 5.88 28.22
C GLU A 188 -13.16 4.97 29.28
N SER A 189 -13.85 3.91 29.70
CA SER A 189 -13.37 2.93 30.68
C SER A 189 -12.13 2.14 30.24
N VAL A 190 -11.81 2.10 28.94
CA VAL A 190 -10.67 1.33 28.39
C VAL A 190 -9.63 2.24 27.73
N GLY A 191 -9.71 3.55 27.99
CA GLY A 191 -8.90 4.58 27.33
C GLY A 191 -9.56 5.09 26.05
N LYS A 192 -9.61 6.42 25.91
CA LYS A 192 -10.28 7.12 24.80
C LYS A 192 -9.56 6.96 23.46
N THR A 193 -8.23 6.86 23.49
CA THR A 193 -7.39 6.88 22.30
C THR A 193 -7.21 5.48 21.72
N SER A 194 -7.58 5.32 20.45
CA SER A 194 -7.25 4.13 19.65
C SER A 194 -5.99 4.37 18.81
N ALA A 195 -5.10 3.39 18.73
CA ALA A 195 -3.94 3.43 17.83
C ALA A 195 -4.18 2.58 16.56
N ILE A 196 -3.93 3.20 15.41
CA ILE A 196 -3.99 2.62 14.06
C ILE A 196 -2.58 2.59 13.48
N ILE A 197 -2.07 1.41 13.12
CA ILE A 197 -0.76 1.26 12.48
C ILE A 197 -0.95 1.03 10.98
N MET A 198 -0.33 1.86 10.15
CA MET A 198 -0.39 1.79 8.70
C MET A 198 0.80 1.01 8.16
N VAL A 199 0.54 -0.15 7.54
CA VAL A 199 1.59 -1.03 6.98
C VAL A 199 1.40 -1.29 5.50
N GLY A 200 2.42 -1.85 4.84
CA GLY A 200 2.41 -2.11 3.39
C GLY A 200 3.70 -1.70 2.70
N VAL A 201 3.82 -2.01 1.41
CA VAL A 201 5.05 -1.79 0.66
C VAL A 201 5.27 -0.33 0.27
N ASN A 202 6.49 0.00 -0.12
CA ASN A 202 6.78 1.31 -0.72
C ASN A 202 5.97 1.54 -2.00
N GLY A 203 5.45 2.75 -2.17
CA GLY A 203 4.64 3.11 -3.34
C GLY A 203 3.17 2.72 -3.26
N SER A 204 2.73 1.95 -2.26
CA SER A 204 1.31 1.58 -2.10
C SER A 204 0.42 2.72 -1.58
N GLY A 205 0.98 3.89 -1.30
CA GLY A 205 0.22 5.06 -0.85
C GLY A 205 -0.02 5.16 0.66
N LYS A 206 0.78 4.47 1.50
CA LYS A 206 0.67 4.53 2.99
C LYS A 206 0.60 5.95 3.56
N THR A 207 1.66 6.75 3.41
CA THR A 207 1.74 8.12 3.95
C THR A 207 0.59 9.00 3.46
N THR A 208 0.23 8.89 2.18
CA THR A 208 -0.94 9.58 1.60
C THR A 208 -2.24 9.11 2.26
N THR A 209 -2.41 7.82 2.46
CA THR A 209 -3.58 7.23 3.13
C THR A 209 -3.66 7.66 4.59
N SER A 210 -2.55 7.68 5.33
CA SER A 210 -2.46 8.19 6.70
C SER A 210 -2.96 9.65 6.78
N GLY A 211 -2.53 10.49 5.84
CA GLY A 211 -3.00 11.88 5.73
C GLY A 211 -4.49 11.99 5.40
N LYS A 212 -4.98 11.25 4.39
CA LYS A 212 -6.41 11.23 4.03
C LYS A 212 -7.30 10.68 5.16
N LEU A 213 -6.81 9.70 5.91
CA LEU A 213 -7.49 9.11 7.06
C LEU A 213 -7.58 10.12 8.22
N ALA A 214 -6.51 10.87 8.49
CA ALA A 214 -6.56 11.97 9.45
C ALA A 214 -7.61 13.02 9.05
N ARG A 215 -7.67 13.39 7.76
CA ARG A 215 -8.71 14.31 7.26
C ARG A 215 -10.12 13.77 7.42
N LEU A 216 -10.32 12.46 7.17
CA LEU A 216 -11.61 11.80 7.39
C LEU A 216 -12.05 11.92 8.84
N PHE A 217 -11.17 11.59 9.79
CA PHE A 217 -11.49 11.72 11.23
C PHE A 217 -11.70 13.17 11.67
N VAL A 218 -10.92 14.13 11.16
CA VAL A 218 -11.17 15.55 11.42
C VAL A 218 -12.55 15.99 10.88
N ALA A 219 -12.96 15.50 9.71
CA ALA A 219 -14.29 15.76 9.15
C ALA A 219 -15.42 15.17 10.02
N GLU A 220 -15.14 14.09 10.75
CA GLU A 220 -16.03 13.48 11.74
C GLU A 220 -15.99 14.18 13.11
N GLY A 221 -15.17 15.23 13.26
CA GLY A 221 -15.00 15.96 14.52
C GLY A 221 -14.10 15.25 15.55
N LYS A 222 -13.33 14.24 15.13
CA LYS A 222 -12.39 13.50 15.98
C LYS A 222 -11.04 14.22 16.06
N SER A 223 -10.45 14.19 17.24
CA SER A 223 -9.09 14.66 17.51
C SER A 223 -8.07 13.58 17.14
N VAL A 224 -7.07 13.96 16.35
CA VAL A 224 -6.10 13.03 15.74
C VAL A 224 -4.67 13.43 16.12
N VAL A 225 -3.79 12.45 16.30
CA VAL A 225 -2.34 12.62 16.33
C VAL A 225 -1.71 11.71 15.28
N LEU A 226 -0.69 12.21 14.56
CA LEU A 226 0.08 11.42 13.60
C LEU A 226 1.47 11.08 14.15
N GLY A 227 1.94 9.85 13.94
CA GLY A 227 3.31 9.41 14.23
C GLY A 227 4.07 9.06 12.96
N ALA A 228 5.17 9.77 12.67
CA ALA A 228 6.02 9.58 11.51
C ALA A 228 7.11 8.51 11.77
N ALA A 229 6.70 7.23 11.83
CA ALA A 229 7.61 6.12 12.09
C ALA A 229 8.33 5.58 10.82
N ASP A 230 8.07 6.10 9.61
CA ASP A 230 8.92 5.89 8.42
C ASP A 230 10.21 6.75 8.54
N THR A 231 11.08 6.39 9.49
CA THR A 231 12.31 7.14 9.80
C THR A 231 13.43 6.95 8.77
N PHE A 232 13.27 6.01 7.84
CA PHE A 232 14.21 5.74 6.74
C PHE A 232 14.04 6.68 5.55
N ARG A 233 12.95 7.43 5.49
CA ARG A 233 12.64 8.36 4.39
C ARG A 233 12.35 9.72 5.00
N ALA A 234 13.34 10.61 5.07
CA ALA A 234 13.14 11.98 5.54
C ALA A 234 11.94 12.67 4.88
N ALA A 235 11.81 12.52 3.56
CA ALA A 235 10.68 13.06 2.80
C ALA A 235 9.30 12.49 3.18
N ALA A 236 9.22 11.28 3.76
CA ALA A 236 7.95 10.72 4.21
C ALA A 236 7.45 11.43 5.48
N ALA A 237 8.35 11.74 6.41
CA ALA A 237 8.02 12.53 7.60
C ALA A 237 7.57 13.95 7.22
N ASP A 238 8.30 14.63 6.32
CA ASP A 238 7.93 15.97 5.84
C ASP A 238 6.59 15.96 5.08
N GLN A 239 6.33 14.90 4.30
CA GLN A 239 5.05 14.71 3.63
C GLN A 239 3.91 14.54 4.65
N LEU A 240 4.10 13.70 5.67
CA LEU A 240 3.09 13.49 6.72
C LEU A 240 2.82 14.77 7.53
N GLU A 241 3.86 15.55 7.82
CA GLU A 241 3.75 16.85 8.47
C GLU A 241 2.97 17.86 7.62
N THR A 242 3.17 17.84 6.31
CA THR A 242 2.37 18.64 5.37
C THR A 242 0.90 18.22 5.38
N TRP A 243 0.61 16.92 5.47
CA TRP A 243 -0.78 16.43 5.60
C TRP A 243 -1.41 16.88 6.93
N GLY A 244 -0.70 16.75 8.04
CA GLY A 244 -1.19 17.13 9.36
C GLY A 244 -1.45 18.62 9.49
N SER A 245 -0.47 19.45 9.09
CA SER A 245 -0.55 20.92 9.18
C SER A 245 -1.73 21.50 8.41
N ARG A 246 -2.07 20.94 7.23
CA ARG A 246 -3.23 21.36 6.44
C ARG A 246 -4.55 21.27 7.20
N VAL A 247 -4.68 20.37 8.17
CA VAL A 247 -5.93 20.16 8.94
C VAL A 247 -5.74 20.37 10.44
N GLY A 248 -4.64 20.99 10.86
CA GLY A 248 -4.36 21.28 12.28
C GLY A 248 -4.08 20.03 13.12
N VAL A 249 -3.66 18.92 12.51
CA VAL A 249 -3.35 17.67 13.20
C VAL A 249 -1.86 17.64 13.57
N PRO A 250 -1.51 17.48 14.87
CA PRO A 250 -0.11 17.42 15.30
C PRO A 250 0.57 16.14 14.81
N VAL A 251 1.82 16.29 14.36
CA VAL A 251 2.68 15.18 13.93
C VAL A 251 3.84 15.01 14.91
N VAL A 252 4.11 13.78 15.31
CA VAL A 252 5.27 13.37 16.11
C VAL A 252 6.28 12.71 15.19
N ARG A 253 7.50 13.22 15.19
CA ARG A 253 8.60 12.76 14.35
C ARG A 253 9.91 12.86 15.12
N SER A 254 10.93 12.10 14.73
CA SER A 254 12.27 12.29 15.25
C SER A 254 13.02 13.37 14.48
N ASP A 255 13.85 14.15 15.17
CA ASP A 255 14.77 15.11 14.55
C ASP A 255 16.01 14.42 13.95
N LYS A 256 16.19 13.12 14.20
CA LYS A 256 17.33 12.33 13.72
C LYS A 256 16.89 11.40 12.59
N GLU A 257 17.51 11.54 11.42
CA GLU A 257 17.32 10.61 10.32
C GLU A 257 17.78 9.20 10.72
N GLY A 258 16.99 8.17 10.40
CA GLY A 258 17.27 6.79 10.81
C GLY A 258 17.10 6.52 12.32
N ALA A 259 16.36 7.37 13.03
CA ALA A 259 15.94 7.07 14.40
C ALA A 259 15.16 5.75 14.47
N ASP A 260 15.15 5.12 15.65
CA ASP A 260 14.39 3.90 15.89
C ASP A 260 12.88 4.15 15.73
N PRO A 261 12.20 3.55 14.73
CA PRO A 261 10.76 3.76 14.48
C PRO A 261 9.88 3.50 15.70
N ALA A 262 10.26 2.50 16.50
CA ALA A 262 9.52 2.15 17.71
C ALA A 262 9.62 3.24 18.79
N SER A 263 10.72 4.00 18.84
CA SER A 263 10.84 5.14 19.74
C SER A 263 9.90 6.28 19.33
N VAL A 264 9.80 6.57 18.03
CA VAL A 264 8.84 7.57 17.52
C VAL A 264 7.39 7.16 17.79
N ALA A 265 7.07 5.87 17.58
CA ALA A 265 5.76 5.33 17.91
C ALA A 265 5.40 5.45 19.40
N PHE A 266 6.38 5.22 20.29
CA PHE A 266 6.22 5.39 21.73
C PHE A 266 5.89 6.85 22.11
N GLU A 267 6.68 7.80 21.60
CA GLU A 267 6.49 9.23 21.83
C GLU A 267 5.14 9.71 21.28
N ALA A 268 4.75 9.21 20.10
CA ALA A 268 3.45 9.51 19.50
C ALA A 268 2.30 8.99 20.37
N ALA A 269 2.44 7.78 20.93
CA ALA A 269 1.46 7.21 21.85
C ALA A 269 1.34 8.00 23.15
N GLN A 270 2.46 8.44 23.74
CA GLN A 270 2.44 9.30 24.93
C GLN A 270 1.73 10.62 24.65
N LYS A 271 2.10 11.31 23.55
CA LYS A 271 1.50 12.58 23.17
C LYS A 271 0.00 12.46 22.89
N ALA A 272 -0.43 11.40 22.22
CA ALA A 272 -1.85 11.14 21.95
C ALA A 272 -2.65 10.89 23.24
N GLN A 273 -2.07 10.12 24.17
CA GLN A 273 -2.66 9.86 25.49
C GLN A 273 -2.77 11.14 26.33
N GLU A 274 -1.71 11.95 26.39
CA GLU A 274 -1.67 13.23 27.11
C GLU A 274 -2.68 14.23 26.55
N ALA A 275 -2.80 14.30 25.22
CA ALA A 275 -3.77 15.13 24.53
C ALA A 275 -5.22 14.60 24.61
N LYS A 276 -5.42 13.37 25.13
CA LYS A 276 -6.70 12.65 25.12
C LYS A 276 -7.33 12.61 23.72
N ALA A 277 -6.47 12.41 22.71
CA ALA A 277 -6.90 12.30 21.32
C ALA A 277 -7.84 11.10 21.13
N ASP A 278 -8.71 11.16 20.14
CA ASP A 278 -9.57 10.03 19.77
C ASP A 278 -8.77 8.97 19.03
N VAL A 279 -7.88 9.39 18.12
CA VAL A 279 -7.11 8.49 17.26
C VAL A 279 -5.63 8.86 17.16
N LEU A 280 -4.76 7.88 17.27
CA LEU A 280 -3.35 7.93 16.87
C LEU A 280 -3.17 7.13 15.57
N ILE A 281 -2.59 7.73 14.53
CA ILE A 281 -2.23 7.03 13.29
C ILE A 281 -0.71 7.00 13.15
N ILE A 282 -0.13 5.81 13.01
CA ILE A 282 1.31 5.60 12.89
C ILE A 282 1.64 5.19 11.45
N ASP A 283 2.40 6.02 10.74
CA ASP A 283 2.91 5.73 9.38
C ASP A 283 4.25 4.99 9.47
N THR A 284 4.37 3.78 8.89
CA THR A 284 5.58 2.95 8.99
C THR A 284 6.34 2.85 7.67
N ALA A 285 7.59 2.38 7.73
CA ALA A 285 8.36 2.01 6.55
C ALA A 285 7.74 0.82 5.78
N GLY A 286 8.11 0.67 4.49
CA GLY A 286 7.60 -0.38 3.60
C GLY A 286 8.65 -1.12 2.74
N ARG A 287 9.90 -1.17 3.21
CA ARG A 287 11.05 -1.73 2.47
C ARG A 287 11.11 -3.27 2.53
N LEU A 288 10.30 -3.95 1.72
CA LEU A 288 10.14 -5.42 1.78
C LEU A 288 11.37 -6.24 1.33
N GLN A 289 12.36 -5.64 0.65
CA GLN A 289 13.56 -6.35 0.17
C GLN A 289 14.40 -6.99 1.30
N ASN A 290 14.20 -6.57 2.56
CA ASN A 290 14.81 -7.18 3.74
C ASN A 290 13.72 -7.61 4.74
N LYS A 291 12.96 -8.64 4.33
CA LYS A 291 11.73 -9.10 5.00
C LYS A 291 11.88 -9.27 6.51
N ALA A 292 12.90 -10.01 6.98
CA ALA A 292 13.08 -10.31 8.41
C ALA A 292 13.20 -9.04 9.26
N ASN A 293 14.07 -8.11 8.85
CA ASN A 293 14.28 -6.86 9.59
C ASN A 293 13.02 -5.98 9.62
N LEU A 294 12.28 -5.91 8.51
CA LEU A 294 11.04 -5.14 8.46
C LEU A 294 9.97 -5.74 9.39
N MET A 295 9.83 -7.07 9.41
CA MET A 295 8.83 -7.72 10.26
C MET A 295 9.15 -7.56 11.76
N ASP A 296 10.42 -7.69 12.14
CA ASP A 296 10.86 -7.45 13.51
C ASP A 296 10.61 -6.00 13.95
N GLU A 297 10.85 -5.04 13.05
CA GLU A 297 10.59 -3.62 13.27
C GLU A 297 9.11 -3.33 13.48
N LEU A 298 8.24 -3.85 12.61
CA LEU A 298 6.79 -3.71 12.73
C LEU A 298 6.26 -4.33 14.03
N GLY A 299 6.69 -5.55 14.36
CA GLY A 299 6.35 -6.19 15.63
C GLY A 299 6.87 -5.42 16.85
N LYS A 300 8.01 -4.73 16.73
CA LYS A 300 8.53 -3.85 17.78
C LYS A 300 7.69 -2.57 17.92
N ILE A 301 7.31 -1.93 16.81
CA ILE A 301 6.42 -0.74 16.81
C ILE A 301 5.12 -1.07 17.54
N ARG A 302 4.46 -2.17 17.18
CA ARG A 302 3.21 -2.60 17.82
C ARG A 302 3.40 -2.82 19.33
N ARG A 303 4.35 -3.66 19.73
CA ARG A 303 4.62 -3.95 21.15
C ARG A 303 4.95 -2.73 21.99
N VAL A 304 5.66 -1.76 21.41
CA VAL A 304 6.04 -0.53 22.12
C VAL A 304 4.86 0.42 22.23
N THR A 305 4.04 0.54 21.19
CA THR A 305 2.79 1.31 21.22
C THR A 305 1.83 0.76 22.28
N GLU A 306 1.66 -0.57 22.32
CA GLU A 306 0.81 -1.31 23.28
C GLU A 306 1.20 -1.14 24.76
N LYS A 307 2.40 -0.63 25.06
CA LYS A 307 2.78 -0.26 26.44
C LYS A 307 2.06 0.98 26.95
N THR A 308 1.62 1.84 26.04
CA THR A 308 1.02 3.15 26.36
C THR A 308 -0.45 3.17 25.97
N LEU A 309 -0.77 2.70 24.75
CA LEU A 309 -2.11 2.71 24.17
C LEU A 309 -2.40 1.38 23.46
N PRO A 310 -3.65 0.88 23.52
CA PRO A 310 -4.05 -0.28 22.74
C PRO A 310 -3.94 -0.01 21.23
N VAL A 311 -3.41 -0.98 20.50
CA VAL A 311 -3.42 -0.99 19.03
C VAL A 311 -4.63 -1.79 18.58
N ASP A 312 -5.70 -1.08 18.21
CA ASP A 312 -6.95 -1.71 17.78
C ASP A 312 -6.99 -2.03 16.30
N GLU A 313 -6.16 -1.32 15.52
CA GLU A 313 -6.17 -1.48 14.08
C GLU A 313 -4.77 -1.52 13.48
N VAL A 314 -4.58 -2.48 12.59
CA VAL A 314 -3.41 -2.59 11.72
C VAL A 314 -3.91 -2.65 10.30
N LEU A 315 -3.77 -1.55 9.58
CA LEU A 315 -4.29 -1.37 8.24
C LEU A 315 -3.20 -1.62 7.20
N LEU A 316 -3.39 -2.65 6.38
CA LEU A 316 -2.53 -2.93 5.24
C LEU A 316 -2.97 -2.10 4.04
N VAL A 317 -2.09 -1.21 3.56
CA VAL A 317 -2.32 -0.41 2.37
C VAL A 317 -1.75 -1.11 1.14
N LEU A 318 -2.63 -1.44 0.19
CA LEU A 318 -2.30 -2.08 -1.08
C LEU A 318 -2.68 -1.19 -2.26
N ASP A 319 -1.95 -1.35 -3.36
CA ASP A 319 -2.23 -0.68 -4.62
C ASP A 319 -3.04 -1.63 -5.51
N ALA A 320 -4.28 -1.23 -5.85
CA ALA A 320 -5.20 -2.04 -6.65
C ALA A 320 -4.68 -2.34 -8.06
N THR A 321 -3.67 -1.62 -8.54
CA THR A 321 -3.06 -1.85 -9.86
C THR A 321 -2.01 -2.97 -9.85
N THR A 322 -1.56 -3.40 -8.66
CA THR A 322 -0.50 -4.42 -8.52
C THR A 322 -0.99 -5.85 -8.69
N GLY A 323 -2.32 -6.09 -8.63
CA GLY A 323 -2.94 -7.40 -8.78
C GLY A 323 -2.34 -8.46 -7.86
N GLN A 324 -2.09 -9.66 -8.40
CA GLN A 324 -1.49 -10.79 -7.67
C GLN A 324 -0.11 -10.50 -7.05
N ASN A 325 0.66 -9.52 -7.55
CA ASN A 325 1.93 -9.16 -6.92
C ASN A 325 1.72 -8.51 -5.55
N GLY A 326 0.64 -7.72 -5.39
CA GLY A 326 0.24 -7.16 -4.10
C GLY A 326 -0.16 -8.25 -3.11
N MET A 327 -0.75 -9.35 -3.60
CA MET A 327 -1.21 -10.47 -2.78
C MET A 327 -0.08 -11.22 -2.07
N GLU A 328 1.02 -11.49 -2.77
CA GLU A 328 2.17 -12.16 -2.14
C GLU A 328 2.81 -11.29 -1.06
N GLN A 329 2.82 -9.97 -1.25
CA GLN A 329 3.30 -9.03 -0.25
C GLN A 329 2.36 -8.98 0.96
N ALA A 330 1.05 -8.96 0.72
CA ALA A 330 0.03 -8.92 1.76
C ALA A 330 0.12 -10.09 2.74
N ARG A 331 0.34 -11.32 2.22
CA ARG A 331 0.53 -12.52 3.06
C ARG A 331 1.70 -12.37 4.03
N VAL A 332 2.83 -11.83 3.55
CA VAL A 332 4.03 -11.62 4.38
C VAL A 332 3.76 -10.62 5.52
N PHE A 333 2.99 -9.56 5.29
CA PHE A 333 2.62 -8.61 6.36
C PHE A 333 1.61 -9.23 7.34
N ALA A 334 0.68 -10.05 6.86
CA ALA A 334 -0.34 -10.70 7.69
C ALA A 334 0.30 -11.61 8.75
N GLU A 335 1.32 -12.38 8.37
CA GLU A 335 2.06 -13.25 9.26
C GLU A 335 2.81 -12.51 10.39
N ALA A 336 3.14 -11.23 10.19
CA ALA A 336 4.10 -10.53 11.06
C ALA A 336 3.47 -9.63 12.14
N ILE A 337 2.42 -8.86 11.80
CA ILE A 337 1.89 -7.83 12.71
C ILE A 337 0.42 -8.04 13.09
N GLY A 338 -0.26 -9.00 12.47
CA GLY A 338 -1.69 -9.26 12.69
C GLY A 338 -2.55 -8.14 12.10
N ILE A 339 -2.69 -8.14 10.78
CA ILE A 339 -3.52 -7.18 10.05
C ILE A 339 -4.98 -7.33 10.49
N THR A 340 -5.71 -6.22 10.62
CA THR A 340 -7.13 -6.20 10.98
C THR A 340 -8.04 -5.68 9.86
N GLY A 341 -7.46 -5.03 8.85
CA GLY A 341 -8.19 -4.54 7.69
C GLY A 341 -7.27 -4.11 6.55
N VAL A 342 -7.83 -3.97 5.36
CA VAL A 342 -7.12 -3.56 4.14
C VAL A 342 -7.64 -2.21 3.67
N VAL A 343 -6.71 -1.38 3.18
CA VAL A 343 -7.01 -0.17 2.41
C VAL A 343 -6.53 -0.37 0.97
N LEU A 344 -7.44 -0.29 0.00
CA LEU A 344 -7.08 -0.38 -1.41
C LEU A 344 -6.98 1.00 -2.02
N THR A 345 -5.82 1.35 -2.55
CA THR A 345 -5.59 2.63 -3.22
C THR A 345 -5.67 2.48 -4.74
N LYS A 346 -5.87 3.59 -5.45
CA LYS A 346 -5.88 3.67 -6.92
C LYS A 346 -6.95 2.78 -7.56
N LEU A 347 -8.08 2.59 -6.88
CA LEU A 347 -9.16 1.77 -7.40
C LEU A 347 -9.87 2.44 -8.59
N ASP A 348 -9.84 3.77 -8.65
CA ASP A 348 -10.39 4.59 -9.75
C ASP A 348 -9.68 4.43 -11.09
N GLY A 349 -8.41 4.00 -11.07
CA GLY A 349 -7.61 3.75 -12.28
C GLY A 349 -7.47 2.27 -12.65
N SER A 350 -8.15 1.37 -11.93
CA SER A 350 -7.92 -0.08 -12.05
C SER A 350 -9.14 -0.80 -12.64
N ALA A 351 -8.91 -1.56 -13.73
CA ALA A 351 -9.87 -2.55 -14.22
C ALA A 351 -9.87 -3.84 -13.37
N ARG A 352 -9.02 -3.92 -12.34
CA ARG A 352 -8.79 -5.13 -11.51
C ARG A 352 -9.69 -5.13 -10.27
N GLY A 353 -11.00 -5.02 -10.47
CA GLY A 353 -11.99 -5.05 -9.39
C GLY A 353 -11.92 -6.33 -8.55
N GLY A 354 -11.52 -7.46 -9.13
CA GLY A 354 -11.41 -8.74 -8.43
C GLY A 354 -10.42 -8.76 -7.27
N ILE A 355 -9.49 -7.79 -7.19
CA ILE A 355 -8.48 -7.74 -6.13
C ILE A 355 -9.11 -7.68 -4.73
N VAL A 356 -10.28 -7.06 -4.57
CA VAL A 356 -11.02 -7.05 -3.29
C VAL A 356 -11.35 -8.47 -2.83
N ILE A 357 -11.87 -9.30 -3.73
CA ILE A 357 -12.26 -10.69 -3.41
C ILE A 357 -11.01 -11.49 -3.06
N SER A 358 -9.97 -11.40 -3.90
CA SER A 358 -8.73 -12.15 -3.68
C SER A 358 -8.02 -11.76 -2.37
N VAL A 359 -8.06 -10.47 -2.00
CA VAL A 359 -7.39 -10.00 -0.77
C VAL A 359 -8.10 -10.44 0.49
N GLN A 360 -9.44 -10.35 0.51
CA GLN A 360 -10.20 -10.76 1.69
C GLN A 360 -10.09 -12.27 1.91
N GLN A 361 -10.17 -13.07 0.84
CA GLN A 361 -10.03 -14.52 0.97
C GLN A 361 -8.64 -14.94 1.44
N ALA A 362 -7.59 -14.32 0.89
CA ALA A 362 -6.23 -14.70 1.23
C ALA A 362 -5.80 -14.27 2.64
N LEU A 363 -6.32 -13.13 3.14
CA LEU A 363 -5.91 -12.58 4.42
C LEU A 363 -6.92 -12.83 5.55
N GLY A 364 -8.17 -13.19 5.23
CA GLY A 364 -9.24 -13.37 6.21
C GLY A 364 -9.68 -12.08 6.89
N VAL A 365 -9.38 -10.91 6.31
CA VAL A 365 -9.72 -9.59 6.86
C VAL A 365 -10.43 -8.72 5.82
N PRO A 366 -11.32 -7.82 6.23
CA PRO A 366 -12.11 -7.04 5.30
C PRO A 366 -11.30 -5.91 4.65
N VAL A 367 -11.68 -5.56 3.42
CA VAL A 367 -11.37 -4.24 2.87
C VAL A 367 -12.27 -3.23 3.57
N LYS A 368 -11.68 -2.28 4.29
CA LYS A 368 -12.39 -1.26 5.07
C LYS A 368 -12.46 0.09 4.37
N LEU A 369 -11.44 0.41 3.58
CA LEU A 369 -11.32 1.71 2.91
C LEU A 369 -10.86 1.54 1.46
N VAL A 370 -11.31 2.46 0.60
CA VAL A 370 -10.89 2.57 -0.79
C VAL A 370 -10.49 3.99 -1.15
N GLY A 371 -9.34 4.12 -1.81
CA GLY A 371 -8.84 5.34 -2.41
C GLY A 371 -9.30 5.45 -3.86
N LEU A 372 -9.99 6.55 -4.18
CA LEU A 372 -10.72 6.77 -5.44
C LEU A 372 -10.24 8.02 -6.19
N GLY A 373 -8.93 8.27 -6.11
CA GLY A 373 -8.27 9.38 -6.78
C GLY A 373 -7.19 10.06 -5.94
N GLU A 374 -6.60 11.09 -6.53
CA GLU A 374 -5.48 11.84 -5.96
C GLU A 374 -5.92 12.98 -5.03
N GLY A 375 -7.21 13.34 -5.03
CA GLY A 375 -7.73 14.42 -4.19
C GLY A 375 -7.56 14.14 -2.69
N PRO A 376 -7.45 15.19 -1.86
CA PRO A 376 -7.18 15.05 -0.42
C PRO A 376 -8.31 14.38 0.35
N ASP A 377 -9.53 14.41 -0.19
CA ASP A 377 -10.71 13.76 0.39
C ASP A 377 -11.19 12.56 -0.47
N ASP A 378 -10.30 12.01 -1.31
CA ASP A 378 -10.56 10.80 -2.12
C ASP A 378 -10.19 9.51 -1.36
N LEU A 379 -10.79 9.33 -0.19
CA LEU A 379 -10.76 8.11 0.61
C LEU A 379 -12.17 7.87 1.18
N ALA A 380 -12.74 6.70 0.91
CA ALA A 380 -14.08 6.30 1.38
C ALA A 380 -14.03 5.01 2.20
N PRO A 381 -14.94 4.84 3.16
CA PRO A 381 -15.40 3.52 3.61
C PRO A 381 -15.74 2.62 2.42
N PHE A 382 -15.35 1.36 2.50
CA PHE A 382 -15.71 0.34 1.52
C PHE A 382 -17.16 -0.10 1.74
N ASP A 383 -17.98 0.02 0.69
CA ASP A 383 -19.38 -0.41 0.69
C ASP A 383 -19.53 -1.61 -0.27
N PRO A 384 -19.75 -2.84 0.24
CA PRO A 384 -19.85 -4.05 -0.57
C PRO A 384 -20.90 -3.96 -1.68
N GLU A 385 -22.07 -3.38 -1.36
CA GLU A 385 -23.17 -3.25 -2.32
C GLU A 385 -22.81 -2.29 -3.45
N SER A 386 -22.44 -1.04 -3.14
CA SER A 386 -22.00 -0.08 -4.16
C SER A 386 -20.83 -0.59 -5.00
N PHE A 387 -19.95 -1.40 -4.40
CA PHE A 387 -18.82 -2.00 -5.10
C PHE A 387 -19.25 -3.06 -6.10
N VAL A 388 -20.09 -4.01 -5.68
CA VAL A 388 -20.61 -5.05 -6.60
C VAL A 388 -21.48 -4.41 -7.68
N ASP A 389 -22.31 -3.44 -7.34
CA ASP A 389 -23.14 -2.70 -8.29
C ASP A 389 -22.26 -1.97 -9.33
N GLY A 390 -21.18 -1.32 -8.90
CA GLY A 390 -20.22 -0.69 -9.80
C GLY A 390 -19.44 -1.67 -10.69
N ILE A 391 -19.23 -2.91 -10.24
CA ILE A 391 -18.58 -3.97 -11.02
C ILE A 391 -19.50 -4.47 -12.14
N ILE A 392 -20.77 -4.69 -11.85
CA ILE A 392 -21.74 -5.24 -12.81
C ILE A 392 -22.22 -4.15 -13.77
N GLY A 393 -22.38 -2.93 -13.27
CA GLY A 393 -22.94 -1.79 -13.98
C GLY A 393 -24.46 -1.80 -13.99
N ASP A 394 -25.08 -0.62 -14.15
CA ASP A 394 -26.52 -0.51 -14.37
C ASP A 394 -26.88 -0.98 -15.79
N GLU A 395 -28.03 -1.65 -15.96
CA GLU A 395 -28.62 -1.90 -17.28
C GLU A 395 -29.06 -0.56 -17.89
N ASP A 396 -28.46 -0.16 -19.00
CA ASP A 396 -28.92 0.97 -19.84
C ASP A 396 -30.08 0.53 -20.76
#